data_AF-A0A1V5WXQ6-F1
#
_entry.id   AF-A0A1V5WXQ6-F1
#
_cell.length_a   1.000
_cell.length_b   1.000
_cell.length_c   1.000
_cell.angle_alpha   90.00
_cell.angle_beta   90.00
_cell.angle_gamma   90.00
#
_symmetry.space_group_name_H-M   'P 1'
#
loop_
_entity.id
_entity.type
_entity.pdbx_description
1 polymer ?
#
loop_
_entity_poly.entity_id
_entity_poly.type
_entity_poly.pdbx_seq_one_letter_code
_entity_poly.pdbx_strand_id
1 'polypeptide(L)'
;MPEENEVIENAPVVEDNTTQVPEKETVGDIISEKEKRVVPESALIEYKKQNKELKREINDLKKLVESGASKKEVSADISKLAEDYNVDKTFLEGLVGAIKAEAKAEMEEKLKPIQEKEKKELFERKFADSFNKAIEEMPEFKTIADIRVIKALALDPENRNKTLEDLFEETYGKFVTREKKTLEANTPGGGKNVGVDFERCQKDAEYRKSVLKNPALKKIYNENMIKNIKI
;
A
#
# COMPACT_ATOMS: atom_id res chain seq x y z
N MET A 1 -30.55 19.79 32.64
CA MET A 1 -31.60 20.80 32.82
C MET A 1 -31.02 22.16 32.46
N PRO A 2 -31.86 23.15 32.10
CA PRO A 2 -31.44 24.46 31.59
C PRO A 2 -31.28 25.47 32.74
N GLU A 3 -31.53 26.74 32.43
CA GLU A 3 -31.52 27.95 33.28
C GLU A 3 -30.11 28.58 33.41
N GLU A 4 -29.85 29.78 32.87
CA GLU A 4 -30.48 31.11 33.16
C GLU A 4 -30.05 31.64 34.55
N ASN A 5 -29.77 32.92 34.77
CA ASN A 5 -29.78 34.10 33.89
C ASN A 5 -28.95 35.23 34.54
N GLU A 6 -28.51 36.22 33.73
CA GLU A 6 -28.46 37.66 34.10
C GLU A 6 -27.53 38.10 35.29
N VAL A 7 -27.07 39.36 35.45
CA VAL A 7 -27.38 40.65 34.82
C VAL A 7 -26.19 41.63 34.99
N ILE A 8 -25.91 42.48 33.99
CA ILE A 8 -25.56 43.95 34.03
C ILE A 8 -24.66 44.44 35.20
N GLU A 9 -23.52 45.12 35.05
CA GLU A 9 -23.15 46.39 34.36
C GLU A 9 -21.57 46.49 34.31
N ASN A 10 -20.82 47.49 33.82
CA ASN A 10 -21.02 48.76 33.09
C ASN A 10 -19.74 49.06 32.24
N ALA A 11 -19.73 50.16 31.49
CA ALA A 11 -18.55 50.79 30.88
C ALA A 11 -18.09 52.03 31.70
N PRO A 12 -16.94 52.68 31.39
CA PRO A 12 -16.80 53.59 30.23
C PRO A 12 -15.47 53.39 29.47
N VAL A 13 -15.38 53.39 28.13
CA VAL A 13 -15.62 54.49 27.16
C VAL A 13 -14.93 55.81 27.53
N VAL A 14 -13.78 56.07 26.91
CA VAL A 14 -13.25 57.42 26.71
C VAL A 14 -13.05 57.62 25.21
N GLU A 15 -13.81 58.57 24.67
CA GLU A 15 -13.67 59.07 23.31
C GLU A 15 -12.47 60.04 23.25
N ASP A 16 -11.79 60.10 22.10
CA ASP A 16 -11.32 61.39 21.61
C ASP A 16 -11.94 61.62 20.23
N ASN A 17 -12.46 62.83 20.03
CA ASN A 17 -13.56 63.11 19.13
C ASN A 17 -13.22 64.31 18.25
N THR A 18 -12.49 64.05 17.16
CA THR A 18 -12.34 65.04 16.09
C THR A 18 -13.51 64.91 15.11
N THR A 19 -14.67 65.40 15.55
CA THR A 19 -15.83 65.67 14.68
C THR A 19 -15.39 66.50 13.47
N GLN A 20 -15.36 65.90 12.29
CA GLN A 20 -15.22 66.66 11.04
C GLN A 20 -16.51 67.46 10.83
N VAL A 21 -16.37 68.78 10.90
CA VAL A 21 -17.42 69.72 10.49
C VAL A 21 -17.76 69.42 9.03
N PRO A 22 -19.05 69.35 8.64
CA PRO A 22 -19.41 69.30 7.23
C PRO A 22 -19.00 70.63 6.59
N GLU A 23 -17.85 70.61 5.91
CA GLU A 23 -17.34 71.74 5.15
C GLU A 23 -18.38 72.09 4.10
N LYS A 24 -19.02 73.25 4.27
CA LYS A 24 -20.05 73.72 3.34
C LYS A 24 -19.35 74.02 2.03
N GLU A 25 -19.71 73.27 1.00
CA GLU A 25 -19.24 73.43 -0.38
C GLU A 25 -19.14 74.91 -0.72
N THR A 26 -17.93 75.39 -0.98
CA THR A 26 -17.74 76.78 -1.34
C THR A 26 -18.11 76.96 -2.82
N VAL A 27 -18.57 78.14 -3.20
CA VAL A 27 -19.01 78.40 -4.59
C VAL A 27 -17.86 78.20 -5.61
N GLY A 28 -16.60 78.12 -5.17
CA GLY A 28 -15.46 77.71 -5.98
C GLY A 28 -15.46 76.23 -6.39
N ASP A 29 -16.00 75.33 -5.57
CA ASP A 29 -16.07 73.88 -5.85
C ASP A 29 -17.12 73.54 -6.92
N ILE A 30 -18.11 74.41 -7.12
CA ILE A 30 -19.15 74.29 -8.16
C ILE A 30 -18.63 74.76 -9.54
N ILE A 31 -17.62 75.63 -9.57
CA ILE A 31 -17.02 76.17 -10.81
C ILE A 31 -15.81 75.34 -11.25
N SER A 32 -15.18 74.60 -10.32
CA SER A 32 -14.14 73.62 -10.64
C SER A 32 -14.77 72.31 -11.14
N GLU A 33 -15.21 72.29 -12.39
CA GLU A 33 -15.54 71.05 -13.09
C GLU A 33 -14.33 70.11 -13.01
N LYS A 34 -14.40 69.09 -12.13
CA LYS A 34 -13.44 67.99 -12.12
C LYS A 34 -13.60 67.23 -13.43
N GLU A 35 -12.83 67.66 -14.44
CA GLU A 35 -12.72 67.00 -15.74
C GLU A 35 -12.62 65.50 -15.52
N LYS A 36 -13.62 64.76 -16.01
CA LYS A 36 -13.56 63.30 -15.98
C LYS A 36 -12.31 62.92 -16.75
N ARG A 37 -11.34 62.31 -16.09
CA ARG A 37 -10.11 61.79 -16.72
C ARG A 37 -10.46 60.61 -17.62
N VAL A 38 -11.05 60.91 -18.77
CA VAL A 38 -11.38 59.91 -19.80
C VAL A 38 -10.06 59.49 -20.43
N VAL A 39 -9.68 58.23 -20.23
CA VAL A 39 -8.53 57.64 -20.93
C VAL A 39 -8.87 57.62 -22.42
N PRO A 40 -8.05 58.24 -23.30
CA PRO A 40 -8.36 58.31 -24.72
C PRO A 40 -8.43 56.91 -25.33
N GLU A 41 -9.36 56.71 -26.28
CA GLU A 41 -9.61 55.39 -26.86
C GLU A 41 -8.38 54.78 -27.55
N SER A 42 -7.48 55.63 -28.08
CA SER A 42 -6.17 55.20 -28.62
C SER A 42 -5.33 54.46 -27.58
N ALA A 43 -5.17 55.03 -26.38
CA ALA A 43 -4.43 54.41 -25.29
C ALA A 43 -5.10 53.11 -24.81
N LEU A 44 -6.43 53.03 -24.80
CA LEU A 44 -7.16 51.79 -24.53
C LEU A 44 -6.95 50.72 -25.61
N ILE A 45 -6.82 51.10 -26.88
CA ILE A 45 -6.54 50.17 -27.99
C ILE A 45 -5.09 49.67 -27.91
N GLU A 46 -4.13 50.55 -27.63
CA GLU A 46 -2.71 50.19 -27.44
C GLU A 46 -2.53 49.25 -26.25
N TYR A 47 -3.12 49.58 -25.09
CA TYR A 47 -3.10 48.73 -23.90
C TYR A 47 -3.77 47.35 -24.15
N LYS A 48 -4.83 47.29 -24.96
CA LYS A 48 -5.46 46.02 -25.37
C LYS A 48 -4.59 45.20 -26.33
N LYS A 49 -3.77 45.83 -27.19
CA LYS A 49 -2.80 45.15 -28.05
C LYS A 49 -1.65 44.56 -27.22
N GLN A 50 -1.01 45.38 -26.38
CA GLN A 50 0.07 44.96 -25.49
C GLN A 50 -0.37 43.79 -24.58
N ASN A 51 -1.55 43.88 -23.95
CA ASN A 51 -2.09 42.77 -23.15
C ASN A 51 -2.38 41.50 -23.95
N LYS A 52 -2.64 41.60 -25.26
CA LYS A 52 -2.86 40.43 -26.14
C LYS A 52 -1.54 39.78 -26.55
N GLU A 53 -0.48 40.58 -26.68
CA GLU A 53 0.89 40.11 -26.99
C GLU A 53 1.53 39.49 -25.74
N LEU A 54 1.49 40.17 -24.59
CA LEU A 54 1.88 39.61 -23.28
C LEU A 54 1.18 38.26 -23.00
N LYS A 55 -0.12 38.14 -23.27
CA LYS A 55 -0.85 36.86 -23.12
C LYS A 55 -0.40 35.77 -24.09
N ARG A 56 0.11 36.11 -25.27
CA ARG A 56 0.68 35.12 -26.20
C ARG A 56 2.02 34.64 -25.70
N GLU A 57 2.91 35.56 -25.36
CA GLU A 57 4.26 35.26 -24.87
C GLU A 57 4.24 34.47 -23.56
N ILE A 58 3.35 34.79 -22.61
CA ILE A 58 3.15 33.98 -21.39
C ILE A 58 2.67 32.56 -21.73
N ASN A 59 1.78 32.40 -22.71
CA ASN A 59 1.31 31.08 -23.14
C ASN A 59 2.40 30.29 -23.87
N ASP A 60 3.27 30.94 -24.63
CA ASP A 60 4.38 30.28 -25.33
C ASP A 60 5.52 29.95 -24.35
N LEU A 61 5.80 30.81 -23.36
CA LEU A 61 6.65 30.50 -22.21
C LEU A 61 6.12 29.30 -21.42
N LYS A 62 4.80 29.22 -21.18
CA LYS A 62 4.16 28.07 -20.52
C LYS A 62 4.40 26.77 -21.31
N LYS A 63 4.17 26.77 -22.63
CA LYS A 63 4.46 25.60 -23.50
C LYS A 63 5.94 25.21 -23.48
N LEU A 64 6.86 26.17 -23.53
CA LEU A 64 8.31 25.90 -23.47
C LEU A 64 8.69 25.26 -22.13
N VAL A 65 8.09 25.71 -21.04
CA VAL A 65 8.29 25.13 -19.70
C VAL A 65 7.72 23.70 -19.62
N GLU A 66 6.53 23.47 -20.17
CA GLU A 66 5.91 22.13 -20.28
C GLU A 66 6.73 21.18 -21.17
N SER A 67 7.32 21.67 -22.26
CA SER A 67 8.17 20.88 -23.16
C SER A 67 9.59 20.62 -22.61
N GLY A 68 9.91 21.12 -21.42
CA GLY A 68 11.20 20.87 -20.76
C GLY A 68 12.36 21.78 -21.19
N ALA A 69 12.08 23.01 -21.66
CA ALA A 69 13.11 23.99 -22.03
C ALA A 69 14.11 24.26 -20.88
N SER A 70 15.34 24.63 -21.24
CA SER A 70 16.41 24.76 -20.26
C SER A 70 16.16 25.92 -19.29
N LYS A 71 16.71 25.80 -18.07
CA LYS A 71 16.62 26.88 -17.06
C LYS A 71 17.17 28.22 -17.58
N LYS A 72 18.15 28.19 -18.49
CA LYS A 72 18.80 29.40 -19.03
C LYS A 72 17.88 30.12 -20.03
N GLU A 73 17.32 29.40 -21.00
CA GLU A 73 16.36 29.96 -21.98
C GLU A 73 15.18 30.59 -21.25
N VAL A 74 14.53 29.82 -20.36
CA VAL A 74 13.38 30.29 -19.58
C VAL A 74 13.74 31.52 -18.71
N SER A 75 14.95 31.60 -18.13
CA SER A 75 15.37 32.78 -17.36
C SER A 75 15.66 34.02 -18.22
N ALA A 76 16.12 33.83 -19.46
CA ALA A 76 16.34 34.92 -20.41
C ALA A 76 15.01 35.49 -20.89
N ASP A 77 14.06 34.62 -21.23
CA ASP A 77 12.74 35.04 -21.71
C ASP A 77 11.89 35.67 -20.60
N ILE A 78 11.94 35.16 -19.35
CA ILE A 78 11.37 35.85 -18.18
C ILE A 78 11.93 37.27 -18.04
N SER A 79 13.23 37.47 -18.25
CA SER A 79 13.86 38.79 -18.06
C SER A 79 13.41 39.78 -19.14
N LYS A 80 13.32 39.34 -20.41
CA LYS A 80 12.73 40.14 -21.51
C LYS A 80 11.28 40.51 -21.22
N LEU A 81 10.44 39.53 -20.87
CA LEU A 81 9.02 39.74 -20.53
C LEU A 81 8.83 40.72 -19.36
N ALA A 82 9.73 40.70 -18.37
CA ALA A 82 9.73 41.66 -17.27
C ALA A 82 10.10 43.09 -17.75
N GLU A 83 11.11 43.22 -18.61
CA GLU A 83 11.59 44.50 -19.15
C GLU A 83 10.60 45.12 -20.16
N ASP A 84 10.11 44.34 -21.14
CA ASP A 84 9.26 44.80 -22.25
C ASP A 84 7.85 45.22 -21.80
N TYR A 85 7.30 44.54 -20.79
CA TYR A 85 5.93 44.78 -20.30
C TYR A 85 5.87 45.35 -18.88
N ASN A 86 7.02 45.68 -18.28
CA ASN A 86 7.15 46.21 -16.93
C ASN A 86 6.45 45.34 -15.86
N VAL A 87 6.60 44.01 -16.00
CA VAL A 87 6.02 42.99 -15.13
C VAL A 87 7.06 42.56 -14.09
N ASP A 88 6.65 42.34 -12.84
CA ASP A 88 7.57 41.87 -11.81
C ASP A 88 8.19 40.50 -12.18
N LYS A 89 9.53 40.48 -12.18
CA LYS A 89 10.32 39.28 -12.40
C LYS A 89 10.09 38.21 -11.33
N THR A 90 9.89 38.59 -10.06
CA THR A 90 9.70 37.60 -8.99
C THR A 90 8.35 36.86 -9.13
N PHE A 91 7.31 37.57 -9.57
CA PHE A 91 6.03 36.99 -9.98
C PHE A 91 6.17 36.01 -11.15
N LEU A 92 6.89 36.38 -12.22
CA LEU A 92 7.10 35.49 -13.39
C LEU A 92 7.92 34.23 -13.03
N GLU A 93 8.94 34.37 -12.18
CA GLU A 93 9.69 33.23 -11.64
C GLU A 93 8.81 32.32 -10.77
N GLY A 94 7.92 32.89 -9.95
CA GLY A 94 6.92 32.15 -9.17
C GLY A 94 5.90 31.41 -10.04
N LEU A 95 5.38 32.05 -11.09
CA LEU A 95 4.47 31.45 -12.07
C LEU A 95 5.12 30.24 -12.77
N VAL A 96 6.35 30.40 -13.24
CA VAL A 96 7.12 29.32 -13.86
C VAL A 96 7.47 28.21 -12.85
N GLY A 97 7.67 28.56 -11.57
CA GLY A 97 7.81 27.60 -10.48
C GLY A 97 6.56 26.73 -10.29
N ALA A 98 5.38 27.36 -10.26
CA ALA A 98 4.10 26.68 -10.15
C ALA A 98 3.82 25.76 -11.36
N ILE A 99 3.99 26.26 -12.59
CA ILE A 99 3.82 25.46 -13.82
C ILE A 99 4.77 24.25 -13.82
N LYS A 100 6.03 24.41 -13.36
CA LYS A 100 6.98 23.29 -13.23
C LYS A 100 6.58 22.28 -12.15
N ALA A 101 5.89 22.70 -11.09
CA ALA A 101 5.38 21.78 -10.07
C ALA A 101 4.18 20.98 -10.61
N GLU A 102 3.25 21.66 -11.28
CA GLU A 102 2.07 21.05 -11.94
C GLU A 102 2.49 20.06 -13.04
N ALA A 103 3.36 20.47 -13.97
CA ALA A 103 3.87 19.59 -15.03
C ALA A 103 4.64 18.38 -14.48
N LYS A 104 5.36 18.53 -13.36
CA LYS A 104 6.00 17.40 -12.67
C LYS A 104 4.98 16.45 -12.04
N ALA A 105 3.95 16.98 -11.37
CA ALA A 105 2.89 16.16 -10.78
C ALA A 105 2.16 15.35 -11.85
N GLU A 106 1.80 15.96 -12.99
CA GLU A 106 1.23 15.27 -14.14
C GLU A 106 2.16 14.22 -14.74
N MET A 107 3.46 14.54 -14.90
CA MET A 107 4.44 13.58 -15.40
C MET A 107 4.60 12.41 -14.43
N GLU A 108 4.70 12.66 -13.12
CA GLU A 108 4.76 11.60 -12.12
C GLU A 108 3.49 10.74 -12.10
N GLU A 109 2.31 11.33 -12.27
CA GLU A 109 1.06 10.58 -12.39
C GLU A 109 1.03 9.67 -13.63
N LYS A 110 1.49 10.18 -14.78
CA LYS A 110 1.61 9.40 -16.04
C LYS A 110 2.75 8.36 -15.98
N LEU A 111 3.81 8.63 -15.22
CA LEU A 111 4.98 7.75 -15.07
C LEU A 111 4.80 6.66 -14.00
N LYS A 112 4.01 6.89 -12.94
CA LYS A 112 3.67 5.88 -11.91
C LYS A 112 3.29 4.52 -12.52
N PRO A 113 2.33 4.39 -13.45
CA PRO A 113 1.96 3.09 -14.02
C PRO A 113 3.05 2.46 -14.89
N ILE A 114 3.96 3.24 -15.46
CA ILE A 114 5.10 2.74 -16.25
C ILE A 114 6.19 2.24 -15.30
N GLN A 115 6.61 3.07 -14.35
CA GLN A 115 7.60 2.72 -13.32
C GLN A 115 7.15 1.52 -12.48
N GLU A 116 5.86 1.41 -12.17
CA GLU A 116 5.33 0.24 -11.47
C GLU A 116 5.42 -1.04 -12.31
N LYS A 117 5.15 -0.97 -13.62
CA LYS A 117 5.31 -2.13 -14.52
C LYS A 117 6.79 -2.53 -14.62
N GLU A 118 7.68 -1.58 -14.86
CA GLU A 118 9.13 -1.83 -14.90
C GLU A 118 9.66 -2.40 -13.59
N LYS A 119 9.25 -1.84 -12.43
CA LYS A 119 9.60 -2.37 -11.10
C LYS A 119 9.04 -3.78 -10.90
N LYS A 120 7.82 -4.07 -11.34
CA LYS A 120 7.21 -5.42 -11.27
C LYS A 120 7.97 -6.42 -12.14
N GLU A 121 8.31 -6.08 -13.39
CA GLU A 121 9.09 -6.94 -14.28
C GLU A 121 10.53 -7.18 -13.76
N LEU A 122 11.21 -6.14 -13.28
CA LEU A 122 12.54 -6.26 -12.69
C LEU A 122 12.52 -7.09 -11.40
N PHE A 123 11.48 -6.93 -10.57
CA PHE A 123 11.25 -7.78 -9.40
C PHE A 123 10.99 -9.23 -9.81
N GLU A 124 10.12 -9.48 -10.79
CA GLU A 124 9.78 -10.83 -11.25
C GLU A 124 10.98 -11.60 -11.79
N ARG A 125 11.84 -10.96 -12.61
CA ARG A 125 13.07 -11.58 -13.10
C ARG A 125 14.02 -11.91 -11.97
N LYS A 126 14.34 -10.93 -11.10
CA LYS A 126 15.23 -11.14 -9.94
C LYS A 126 14.70 -12.20 -8.99
N PHE A 127 13.40 -12.21 -8.74
CA PHE A 127 12.75 -13.19 -7.88
C PHE A 127 12.84 -14.60 -8.49
N ALA A 128 12.57 -14.75 -9.80
CA ALA A 128 12.69 -16.05 -10.47
C ALA A 128 14.14 -16.57 -10.45
N ASP A 129 15.12 -15.71 -10.70
CA ASP A 129 16.55 -16.06 -10.64
C ASP A 129 16.97 -16.51 -9.23
N SER A 130 16.55 -15.80 -8.18
CA SER A 130 16.83 -16.17 -6.79
C SER A 130 16.08 -17.43 -6.35
N PHE A 131 14.82 -17.60 -6.76
CA PHE A 131 14.00 -18.77 -6.46
C PHE A 131 14.59 -20.06 -7.07
N ASN A 132 15.05 -19.98 -8.32
CA ASN A 132 15.70 -21.12 -8.99
C ASN A 132 16.98 -21.54 -8.26
N LYS A 133 17.83 -20.59 -7.86
CA LYS A 133 19.05 -20.86 -7.07
C LYS A 133 18.74 -21.54 -5.73
N ALA A 134 17.77 -21.01 -4.99
CA ALA A 134 17.39 -21.60 -3.70
C ALA A 134 16.78 -23.02 -3.84
N ILE A 135 16.10 -23.32 -4.97
CA ILE A 135 15.66 -24.71 -5.29
C ILE A 135 16.82 -25.61 -5.73
N GLU A 136 17.84 -25.08 -6.40
CA GLU A 136 19.06 -25.84 -6.73
C GLU A 136 19.86 -26.18 -5.47
N GLU A 137 19.92 -25.27 -4.50
CA GLU A 137 20.56 -25.47 -3.19
C GLU A 137 19.73 -26.39 -2.28
N MET A 138 18.39 -26.32 -2.35
CA MET A 138 17.48 -27.16 -1.55
C MET A 138 16.51 -27.98 -2.42
N PRO A 139 16.99 -29.08 -3.06
CA PRO A 139 16.19 -29.86 -4.01
C PRO A 139 14.97 -30.56 -3.38
N GLU A 140 14.94 -30.72 -2.05
CA GLU A 140 13.83 -31.34 -1.30
C GLU A 140 12.51 -30.56 -1.45
N PHE A 141 12.58 -29.24 -1.65
CA PHE A 141 11.40 -28.39 -1.84
C PHE A 141 10.90 -28.36 -3.29
N LYS A 142 11.68 -28.85 -4.27
CA LYS A 142 11.41 -28.71 -5.71
C LYS A 142 10.05 -29.25 -6.17
N THR A 143 9.52 -30.26 -5.48
CA THR A 143 8.23 -30.90 -5.79
C THR A 143 7.04 -30.31 -5.03
N ILE A 144 7.29 -29.46 -4.03
CA ILE A 144 6.29 -28.96 -3.07
C ILE A 144 6.12 -27.43 -3.18
N ALA A 145 7.20 -26.71 -3.52
CA ALA A 145 7.24 -25.26 -3.56
C ALA A 145 6.47 -24.66 -4.75
N ASP A 146 5.45 -23.85 -4.47
CA ASP A 146 4.82 -22.99 -5.47
C ASP A 146 5.48 -21.62 -5.49
N ILE A 147 6.04 -21.27 -6.65
CA ILE A 147 6.57 -19.94 -7.01
C ILE A 147 5.61 -18.82 -6.59
N ARG A 148 4.30 -19.01 -6.79
CA ARG A 148 3.28 -17.98 -6.53
C ARG A 148 3.10 -17.70 -5.04
N VAL A 149 3.17 -18.73 -4.21
CA VAL A 149 3.02 -18.63 -2.75
C VAL A 149 4.24 -17.95 -2.14
N ILE A 150 5.45 -18.37 -2.51
CA ILE A 150 6.67 -17.72 -2.03
C ILE A 150 6.80 -16.28 -2.56
N LYS A 151 6.36 -16.00 -3.79
CA LYS A 151 6.31 -14.64 -4.34
C LYS A 151 5.34 -13.74 -3.57
N ALA A 152 4.18 -14.26 -3.16
CA ALA A 152 3.24 -13.50 -2.34
C ALA A 152 3.87 -13.18 -0.97
N LEU A 153 4.44 -14.18 -0.30
CA LEU A 153 5.09 -14.00 1.00
C LEU A 153 6.31 -13.06 0.93
N ALA A 154 7.08 -13.07 -0.16
CA ALA A 154 8.20 -12.15 -0.37
C ALA A 154 7.76 -10.70 -0.66
N LEU A 155 6.50 -10.47 -1.01
CA LEU A 155 5.91 -9.12 -1.14
C LEU A 155 5.35 -8.59 0.18
N ASP A 156 5.10 -9.46 1.16
CA ASP A 156 4.57 -9.06 2.46
C ASP A 156 5.60 -8.25 3.27
N PRO A 157 5.23 -7.09 3.86
CA PRO A 157 6.16 -6.25 4.60
C PRO A 157 6.87 -6.93 5.77
N GLU A 158 6.23 -7.93 6.39
CA GLU A 158 6.74 -8.67 7.55
C GLU A 158 7.92 -9.59 7.19
N ASN A 159 7.99 -10.06 5.94
CA ASN A 159 9.00 -11.01 5.48
C ASN A 159 10.20 -10.34 4.79
N ARG A 160 10.25 -9.00 4.72
CA ARG A 160 11.30 -8.24 4.01
C ARG A 160 12.74 -8.56 4.42
N ASN A 161 12.94 -9.09 5.62
CA ASN A 161 14.26 -9.40 6.18
C ASN A 161 14.59 -10.91 6.16
N LYS A 162 13.65 -11.76 5.75
CA LYS A 162 13.84 -13.22 5.64
C LYS A 162 14.48 -13.57 4.30
N THR A 163 15.28 -14.63 4.27
CA THR A 163 15.77 -15.18 2.99
C THR A 163 14.69 -16.02 2.31
N LEU A 164 14.96 -16.49 1.09
CA LEU A 164 14.06 -17.45 0.44
C LEU A 164 14.13 -18.81 1.15
N GLU A 165 15.30 -19.19 1.66
CA GLU A 165 15.49 -20.40 2.47
C GLU A 165 14.61 -20.39 3.72
N ASP A 166 14.65 -19.30 4.52
CA ASP A 166 13.78 -19.10 5.70
C ASP A 166 12.30 -19.26 5.33
N LEU A 167 11.89 -18.65 4.21
CA LEU A 167 10.51 -18.72 3.73
C LEU A 167 10.12 -20.15 3.33
N PHE A 168 11.00 -20.92 2.65
CA PHE A 168 10.75 -22.32 2.33
C PHE A 168 10.65 -23.20 3.58
N GLU A 169 11.48 -22.98 4.60
CA GLU A 169 11.41 -23.73 5.86
C GLU A 169 10.10 -23.44 6.62
N GLU A 170 9.74 -22.17 6.77
CA GLU A 170 8.50 -21.76 7.44
C GLU A 170 7.23 -22.32 6.76
N THR A 171 7.17 -22.26 5.43
CA THR A 171 6.00 -22.72 4.67
C THR A 171 5.96 -24.23 4.46
N TYR A 172 7.10 -24.83 4.13
CA TYR A 172 7.18 -26.20 3.60
C TYR A 172 8.00 -27.19 4.43
N GLY A 173 8.77 -26.76 5.44
CA GLY A 173 9.62 -27.68 6.24
C GLY A 173 8.85 -28.81 6.93
N LYS A 174 7.55 -28.60 7.20
CA LYS A 174 6.60 -29.59 7.74
C LYS A 174 6.24 -30.72 6.75
N PHE A 175 6.51 -30.53 5.45
CA PHE A 175 6.21 -31.50 4.40
C PHE A 175 7.46 -32.25 3.94
N VAL A 176 8.62 -31.58 3.90
CA VAL A 176 9.92 -32.20 3.57
C VAL A 176 10.28 -33.33 4.55
N THR A 177 10.03 -33.13 5.85
CA THR A 177 10.30 -34.12 6.91
C THR A 177 9.38 -35.36 6.91
N ARG A 178 8.54 -35.58 5.88
CA ARG A 178 7.52 -36.65 5.88
C ARG A 178 7.97 -38.03 5.40
N GLU A 179 9.17 -38.22 4.86
CA GLU A 179 9.57 -39.56 4.36
C GLU A 179 9.53 -40.68 5.41
N LYS A 180 9.58 -40.36 6.72
CA LYS A 180 9.49 -41.36 7.80
C LYS A 180 8.54 -41.01 8.95
N LYS A 181 7.51 -40.21 8.70
CA LYS A 181 6.25 -40.43 9.43
C LYS A 181 5.47 -41.51 8.70
N THR A 182 5.93 -42.75 8.89
CA THR A 182 5.02 -43.88 8.85
C THR A 182 3.80 -43.48 9.65
N LEU A 183 2.63 -43.45 9.02
CA LEU A 183 1.40 -43.69 9.76
C LEU A 183 1.69 -44.97 10.52
N GLU A 184 1.87 -44.88 11.85
CA GLU A 184 1.92 -46.08 12.66
C GLU A 184 0.65 -46.83 12.30
N ALA A 185 0.83 -48.02 11.74
CA ALA A 185 -0.28 -48.88 11.39
C ALA A 185 -0.89 -49.29 12.73
N ASN A 186 -1.82 -48.45 13.20
CA ASN A 186 -2.68 -48.66 14.34
C ASN A 186 -3.49 -49.91 14.02
N THR A 187 -2.84 -51.04 14.27
CA THR A 187 -3.41 -52.38 14.17
C THR A 187 -4.63 -52.33 15.08
N PRO A 188 -5.86 -52.43 14.55
CA PRO A 188 -7.03 -52.05 15.32
C PRO A 188 -7.20 -52.92 16.57
N GLY A 189 -6.71 -52.44 17.71
CA GLY A 189 -6.77 -53.09 19.03
C GLY A 189 -8.18 -53.11 19.63
N GLY A 190 -9.21 -53.04 18.78
CA GLY A 190 -10.63 -53.00 19.11
C GLY A 190 -11.33 -54.36 19.03
N GLY A 191 -10.58 -55.45 19.14
CA GLY A 191 -11.16 -56.79 19.31
C GLY A 191 -11.46 -57.05 20.79
N LYS A 192 -12.75 -57.26 21.13
CA LYS A 192 -13.20 -57.73 22.46
C LYS A 192 -12.27 -58.84 22.96
N ASN A 193 -11.88 -58.79 24.24
CA ASN A 193 -11.08 -59.81 24.94
C ASN A 193 -11.27 -61.21 24.35
N VAL A 194 -10.31 -61.65 23.53
CA VAL A 194 -10.45 -62.88 22.75
C VAL A 194 -10.19 -64.06 23.69
N GLY A 195 -11.24 -64.48 24.40
CA GLY A 195 -11.25 -65.75 25.10
C GLY A 195 -10.92 -66.88 24.13
N VAL A 196 -10.33 -67.96 24.64
CA VAL A 196 -10.04 -69.15 23.83
C VAL A 196 -11.34 -69.68 23.25
N ASP A 197 -11.42 -69.79 21.91
CA ASP A 197 -12.56 -70.43 21.24
C ASP A 197 -12.47 -71.95 21.42
N PHE A 198 -13.18 -72.46 22.42
CA PHE A 198 -13.15 -73.86 22.81
C PHE A 198 -13.72 -74.80 21.75
N GLU A 199 -14.76 -74.38 21.03
CA GLU A 199 -15.32 -75.17 19.92
C GLU A 199 -14.33 -75.29 18.78
N ARG A 200 -13.66 -74.18 18.43
CA ARG A 200 -12.62 -74.21 17.42
C ARG A 200 -11.41 -75.02 17.88
N CYS A 201 -10.99 -74.94 19.14
CA CYS A 201 -9.90 -75.79 19.65
C CYS A 201 -10.20 -77.30 19.60
N GLN A 202 -11.47 -77.72 19.58
CA GLN A 202 -11.86 -79.11 19.39
C GLN A 202 -11.84 -79.53 17.91
N LYS A 203 -12.27 -78.64 17.00
CA LYS A 203 -12.42 -78.91 15.56
C LYS A 203 -11.13 -78.67 14.74
N ASP A 204 -10.31 -77.70 15.15
CA ASP A 204 -9.14 -77.19 14.41
C ASP A 204 -7.84 -77.47 15.20
N ALA A 205 -7.07 -78.42 14.69
CA ALA A 205 -5.82 -78.87 15.30
C ALA A 205 -4.68 -77.84 15.20
N GLU A 206 -4.74 -76.89 14.27
CA GLU A 206 -3.73 -75.84 14.09
C GLU A 206 -3.99 -74.67 15.02
N TYR A 207 -5.24 -74.26 15.14
CA TYR A 207 -5.68 -73.29 16.15
C TYR A 207 -5.41 -73.78 17.57
N ARG A 208 -5.65 -75.07 17.87
CA ARG A 208 -5.24 -75.65 19.16
C ARG A 208 -3.73 -75.55 19.42
N LYS A 209 -2.89 -75.73 18.39
CA LYS A 209 -1.42 -75.58 18.51
C LYS A 209 -1.02 -74.12 18.79
N SER A 210 -1.67 -73.13 18.18
CA SER A 210 -1.36 -71.71 18.46
C SER A 210 -1.80 -71.27 19.86
N VAL A 211 -2.97 -71.73 20.32
CA VAL A 211 -3.45 -71.53 21.71
C VAL A 211 -2.49 -72.15 22.74
N LEU A 212 -2.01 -73.37 22.51
CA LEU A 212 -1.06 -74.04 23.42
C LEU A 212 0.37 -73.47 23.39
N LYS A 213 0.77 -72.76 22.33
CA LYS A 213 2.07 -72.06 22.26
C LYS A 213 2.11 -70.80 23.14
N ASN A 214 0.98 -70.12 23.31
CA ASN A 214 0.89 -68.90 24.12
C ASN A 214 0.61 -69.22 25.61
N PRO A 215 1.51 -68.92 26.56
CA PRO A 215 1.35 -69.31 27.96
C PRO A 215 0.05 -68.80 28.61
N ALA A 216 -0.37 -67.58 28.28
CA ALA A 216 -1.61 -66.99 28.80
C ALA A 216 -2.87 -67.72 28.30
N LEU A 217 -2.95 -68.00 27.00
CA LEU A 217 -4.08 -68.72 26.41
C LEU A 217 -4.12 -70.19 26.84
N LYS A 218 -2.94 -70.84 26.95
CA LYS A 218 -2.80 -72.19 27.50
C LYS A 218 -3.34 -72.30 28.93
N LYS A 219 -3.12 -71.29 29.78
CA LYS A 219 -3.67 -71.26 31.14
C LYS A 219 -5.20 -71.26 31.13
N ILE A 220 -5.81 -70.37 30.35
CA ILE A 220 -7.28 -70.27 30.17
C ILE A 220 -7.85 -71.59 29.62
N TYR A 221 -7.17 -72.20 28.64
CA TYR A 221 -7.56 -73.48 28.05
C TYR A 221 -7.53 -74.62 29.08
N ASN A 222 -6.46 -74.73 29.86
CA ASN A 222 -6.32 -75.75 30.89
C ASN A 222 -7.35 -75.58 32.03
N GLU A 223 -7.63 -74.35 32.45
CA GLU A 223 -8.65 -74.07 33.47
C GLU A 223 -10.05 -74.49 33.02
N ASN A 224 -10.39 -74.31 31.73
CA ASN A 224 -11.67 -74.78 31.18
C ASN A 224 -11.74 -76.31 31.13
N MET A 225 -10.67 -76.98 30.67
CA MET A 225 -10.58 -78.44 30.68
C MET A 225 -10.75 -79.01 32.09
N ILE A 226 -10.08 -78.46 33.10
CA ILE A 226 -10.22 -78.91 34.49
C ILE A 226 -11.65 -78.71 35.02
N LYS A 227 -12.33 -77.61 34.67
CA LYS A 227 -13.73 -77.38 35.05
C LYS A 227 -14.68 -78.41 34.44
N ASN A 228 -14.48 -78.79 33.18
CA ASN A 228 -15.33 -79.75 32.48
C ASN A 228 -15.00 -81.23 32.82
N ILE A 229 -13.87 -81.50 33.49
CA ILE A 229 -13.45 -82.83 33.94
C ILE A 229 -13.95 -83.15 35.38
N LYS A 230 -14.63 -82.21 36.05
CA LYS A 230 -15.32 -82.48 37.32
C LYS A 230 -16.57 -83.35 37.12
N ILE A 231 -16.34 -84.65 37.14
CA ILE A 231 -17.28 -85.71 37.54
C ILE A 231 -17.33 -85.74 39.08
#